data_AF-A0A6A6NKH8-F1
#
_entry.id   AF-A0A6A6NKH8-F1
#
_cell.length_a   1.000
_cell.length_b   1.000
_cell.length_c   1.000
_cell.angle_alpha   90.00
_cell.angle_beta   90.00
_cell.angle_gamma   90.00
#
_symmetry.space_group_name_H-M   'P 1'
#
loop_
_entity.id
_entity.type
_entity.pdbx_description
1 polymer ?
#
loop_
_entity_poly.entity_id
_entity_poly.type
_entity_poly.pdbx_seq_one_letter_code
_entity_poly.pdbx_strand_id
1 'polypeptide(L)'
;MEAADHKSMEVRAMEALGKGFDLTSDFRLKFTKERLVELDHQNKRDVIVPGGLTIPDVSQDISFDKGDRIRFKSDVLEFNQMSELLNQKCSIHGKVPSGYLNSIFDLTGEWFRDASDTKYLAFDGYFIALYYLHLTASPLILQDKVRKSVPPRWNPASLASDVFLQVPEVFSHIRQSNTVPLTSIAETSNKDGLTIICSKRGGDVFSRHHSNWLQTVPIKPEAILFKFVPITSLLTGIPGSGYLSHAINLYLRYKPAPEDLEYFLEFQVPKQWAPMFFQDAAINNDEFFDLVTIQVSSDQKPVVGLRLYLEGKKCNLLALHLQHLSSLPNIMTFPSRDTTICRPCQWRGSDDYKSGDQFLEPIRWKRYSRVCTSVVKHDPNWLQGDSTGVFIVTGAQLLCKGKWPKTRTISGPEKQPPAALNSGVYPDGPPVPIRSGKLLKYVETAEVVRGPHDAPGHWLVTAAKLVTEGGKIGLHVKFALLDYQ
;
A
#
# COMPACT_ATOMS: atom_id res chain seq x y z
N MET A 1 35.95 -25.42 -1.61
CA MET A 1 36.41 -24.59 -2.72
C MET A 1 35.48 -24.91 -3.89
N GLU A 2 34.34 -24.25 -3.93
CA GLU A 2 33.28 -24.52 -4.91
C GLU A 2 33.42 -23.46 -6.01
N ALA A 3 33.97 -23.87 -7.16
CA ALA A 3 34.09 -23.02 -8.33
C ALA A 3 32.70 -22.81 -8.90
N ALA A 4 32.01 -21.75 -8.46
CA ALA A 4 30.77 -21.30 -9.08
C ALA A 4 31.06 -20.87 -10.52
N ASP A 5 30.77 -21.77 -11.45
CA ASP A 5 30.85 -21.59 -12.90
C ASP A 5 30.19 -20.26 -13.29
N HIS A 6 31.02 -19.25 -13.57
CA HIS A 6 30.54 -17.90 -13.82
C HIS A 6 29.97 -17.83 -15.24
N LYS A 7 28.68 -18.15 -15.39
CA LYS A 7 27.94 -17.99 -16.64
C LYS A 7 28.17 -16.60 -17.23
N SER A 8 28.36 -16.52 -18.54
CA SER A 8 28.53 -15.24 -19.23
C SER A 8 27.27 -14.35 -19.10
N MET A 9 27.40 -13.04 -19.34
CA MET A 9 26.26 -12.12 -19.25
C MET A 9 25.20 -12.44 -20.31
N GLU A 10 25.64 -12.87 -21.50
CA GLU A 10 24.80 -13.26 -22.63
C GLU A 10 23.90 -14.45 -22.26
N VAL A 11 24.50 -15.50 -21.66
CA VAL A 11 23.77 -16.69 -21.20
C VAL A 11 22.78 -16.31 -20.10
N ARG A 12 23.19 -15.49 -19.13
CA ARG A 12 22.31 -15.02 -18.05
C ARG A 12 21.14 -14.19 -18.57
N ALA A 13 21.37 -13.31 -19.54
CA ALA A 13 20.33 -12.49 -20.14
C ALA A 13 19.34 -13.33 -20.94
N MET A 14 19.82 -14.34 -21.67
CA MET A 14 18.98 -15.31 -22.38
C MET A 14 18.12 -16.13 -21.41
N GLU A 15 18.73 -16.66 -20.35
CA GLU A 15 18.01 -17.39 -19.30
C GLU A 15 16.98 -16.52 -18.58
N ALA A 16 17.13 -15.19 -18.61
CA ALA A 16 16.20 -14.25 -17.99
C ALA A 16 14.91 -14.00 -18.78
N LEU A 17 14.90 -14.23 -20.10
CA LEU A 17 13.71 -14.02 -20.92
C LEU A 17 12.57 -14.91 -20.43
N GLY A 18 11.36 -14.37 -20.25
CA GLY A 18 10.19 -15.13 -19.78
C GLY A 18 10.18 -15.43 -18.27
N LYS A 19 11.15 -14.94 -17.50
CA LYS A 19 11.13 -14.96 -16.03
C LYS A 19 10.28 -13.82 -15.47
N GLY A 20 9.72 -14.04 -14.28
CA GLY A 20 9.06 -13.00 -13.50
C GLY A 20 10.05 -11.94 -13.06
N PHE A 21 9.56 -10.71 -12.83
CA PHE A 21 10.36 -9.60 -12.37
C PHE A 21 9.54 -8.73 -11.42
N ASP A 22 10.14 -8.31 -10.32
CA ASP A 22 9.52 -7.35 -9.41
C ASP A 22 9.83 -5.92 -9.86
N LEU A 23 8.80 -5.19 -10.32
CA LEU A 23 8.93 -3.82 -10.79
C LEU A 23 9.37 -2.82 -9.70
N THR A 24 9.25 -3.20 -8.42
CA THR A 24 9.72 -2.35 -7.31
C THR A 24 11.24 -2.44 -7.10
N SER A 25 11.89 -3.46 -7.68
CA SER A 25 13.34 -3.66 -7.65
C SER A 25 14.06 -2.88 -8.77
N ASP A 26 15.35 -2.60 -8.58
CA ASP A 26 16.20 -2.04 -9.64
C ASP A 26 16.28 -3.02 -10.82
N PHE A 27 16.24 -2.52 -12.05
CA PHE A 27 16.16 -3.34 -13.26
C PHE A 27 17.50 -4.02 -13.55
N ARG A 28 17.79 -5.11 -12.85
CA ARG A 28 18.98 -5.95 -13.03
C ARG A 28 18.61 -7.42 -13.11
N LEU A 29 19.36 -8.19 -13.90
CA LEU A 29 19.12 -9.63 -14.07
C LEU A 29 19.15 -10.42 -12.75
N LYS A 30 19.89 -9.95 -11.73
CA LYS A 30 19.90 -10.62 -10.41
C LYS A 30 18.55 -10.64 -9.69
N PHE A 31 17.61 -9.77 -10.09
CA PHE A 31 16.26 -9.69 -9.52
C PHE A 31 15.22 -10.46 -10.34
N THR A 32 15.64 -11.25 -11.34
CA THR A 32 14.72 -12.13 -12.07
C THR A 32 14.29 -13.29 -11.19
N LYS A 33 13.00 -13.56 -11.18
CA LYS A 33 12.33 -14.64 -10.43
C LYS A 33 12.31 -15.93 -11.24
N GLU A 34 11.47 -16.88 -10.87
CA GLU A 34 11.23 -18.07 -11.66
C GLU A 34 10.66 -17.80 -13.06
N ARG A 35 10.83 -18.77 -13.97
CA ARG A 35 10.30 -18.72 -15.33
C ARG A 35 8.77 -18.83 -15.29
N LEU A 36 8.07 -17.87 -15.88
CA LEU A 36 6.61 -17.82 -15.93
C LEU A 36 6.06 -18.23 -17.31
N VAL A 37 6.83 -17.98 -18.37
CA VAL A 37 6.44 -18.24 -19.76
C VAL A 37 7.01 -19.57 -20.23
N GLU A 38 6.19 -20.36 -20.92
CA GLU A 38 6.61 -21.58 -21.61
C GLU A 38 7.44 -21.24 -22.85
N LEU A 39 8.55 -21.95 -23.02
CA LEU A 39 9.41 -21.86 -24.20
C LEU A 39 9.49 -23.22 -24.86
N ASP A 40 9.68 -23.23 -26.17
CA ASP A 40 9.90 -24.47 -26.91
C ASP A 40 11.19 -25.15 -26.43
N HIS A 41 11.03 -26.38 -25.93
CA HIS A 41 12.12 -27.23 -25.45
C HIS A 41 12.54 -28.29 -26.49
N GLN A 42 11.75 -28.50 -27.54
CA GLN A 42 12.01 -29.48 -28.59
C GLN A 42 12.86 -28.87 -29.70
N ASN A 43 12.53 -27.65 -30.12
CA ASN A 43 13.23 -26.97 -31.19
C ASN A 43 14.26 -25.99 -30.65
N LYS A 44 15.52 -26.41 -30.66
CA LYS A 44 16.65 -25.62 -30.18
C LYS A 44 17.73 -25.50 -31.24
N ARG A 45 18.51 -24.42 -31.17
CA ARG A 45 19.57 -24.07 -32.12
C ARG A 45 20.73 -23.40 -31.40
N ASP A 46 21.92 -23.52 -31.97
CA ASP A 46 23.06 -22.73 -31.53
C ASP A 46 22.97 -21.33 -32.13
N VAL A 47 23.19 -20.30 -31.32
CA VAL A 47 23.10 -18.90 -31.75
C VAL A 47 24.42 -18.18 -31.51
N ILE A 48 24.88 -17.47 -32.54
CA ILE A 48 26.09 -16.66 -32.48
C ILE A 48 25.69 -15.24 -32.10
N VAL A 49 26.14 -14.77 -30.94
CA VAL A 49 25.91 -13.39 -30.48
C VAL A 49 26.92 -12.43 -31.12
N PRO A 50 26.56 -11.15 -31.35
CA PRO A 50 27.51 -10.14 -31.80
C PRO A 50 28.71 -10.06 -30.85
N GLY A 51 29.91 -10.38 -31.35
CA GLY A 51 31.12 -10.59 -30.54
C GLY A 51 31.75 -11.99 -30.72
N GLY A 52 31.08 -12.90 -31.44
CA GLY A 52 31.64 -14.20 -31.84
C GLY A 52 31.46 -15.32 -30.82
N LEU A 53 30.73 -15.07 -29.73
CA LEU A 53 30.35 -16.10 -28.77
C LEU A 53 29.21 -16.95 -29.36
N THR A 54 29.34 -18.27 -29.30
CA THR A 54 28.26 -19.20 -29.64
C THR A 54 27.60 -19.69 -28.36
N ILE A 55 26.30 -19.48 -28.24
CA ILE A 55 25.50 -20.03 -27.15
C ILE A 55 24.75 -21.25 -27.69
N PRO A 56 25.02 -22.45 -27.15
CA PRO A 56 24.36 -23.64 -27.62
C PRO A 56 22.93 -23.76 -27.06
N ASP A 57 22.12 -24.61 -27.70
CA ASP A 57 20.85 -25.11 -27.16
C ASP A 57 19.79 -24.01 -26.87
N VAL A 58 19.75 -22.96 -27.68
CA VAL A 58 18.82 -21.83 -27.55
C VAL A 58 17.47 -22.18 -28.16
N SER A 59 16.38 -21.96 -27.42
CA SER A 59 15.02 -22.11 -27.95
C SER A 59 14.79 -21.24 -29.18
N GLN A 60 14.05 -21.75 -30.17
CA GLN A 60 13.71 -20.98 -31.37
C GLN A 60 12.85 -19.74 -31.08
N ASP A 61 12.17 -19.70 -29.93
CA ASP A 61 11.37 -18.57 -29.45
C ASP A 61 12.20 -17.35 -29.02
N ILE A 62 13.53 -17.48 -28.98
CA ILE A 62 14.44 -16.40 -28.64
C ILE A 62 15.12 -15.90 -29.90
N SER A 63 15.09 -14.58 -30.10
CA SER A 63 15.75 -13.91 -31.20
C SER A 63 16.66 -12.79 -30.73
N PHE A 64 17.51 -12.33 -31.64
CA PHE A 64 18.53 -11.33 -31.42
C PHE A 64 18.40 -10.23 -32.47
N ASP A 65 18.30 -8.99 -32.01
CA ASP A 65 18.42 -7.83 -32.88
C ASP A 65 19.76 -7.14 -32.66
N LYS A 66 20.17 -6.41 -33.70
CA LYS A 66 21.34 -5.53 -33.64
C LYS A 66 21.12 -4.45 -32.59
N GLY A 67 22.15 -4.21 -31.77
CA GLY A 67 22.17 -3.11 -30.82
C GLY A 67 22.36 -1.75 -31.49
N ASP A 68 22.19 -0.70 -30.71
CA ASP A 68 22.31 0.68 -31.13
C ASP A 68 22.93 1.56 -30.04
N ARG A 69 23.17 2.82 -30.39
CA ARG A 69 23.71 3.84 -29.49
C ARG A 69 22.73 4.99 -29.46
N ILE A 70 22.10 5.21 -28.31
CA ILE A 70 21.05 6.22 -28.14
C ILE A 70 21.45 7.15 -27.00
N ARG A 71 21.39 8.45 -27.24
CA ARG A 71 21.34 9.44 -26.15
C ARG A 71 19.88 9.73 -25.86
N PHE A 72 19.49 9.62 -24.61
CA PHE A 72 18.17 9.97 -24.15
C PHE A 72 18.26 11.13 -23.15
N LYS A 73 17.58 12.22 -23.47
CA LYS A 73 17.48 13.40 -22.64
C LYS A 73 16.02 13.72 -22.39
N SER A 74 15.67 13.99 -21.14
CA SER A 74 14.34 14.46 -20.75
C SER A 74 14.32 15.99 -20.64
N ASP A 75 13.12 16.55 -20.66
CA ASP A 75 12.88 17.88 -20.09
C ASP A 75 12.97 17.82 -18.55
N VAL A 76 12.82 18.99 -17.92
CA VAL A 76 12.66 19.11 -16.47
C VAL A 76 11.20 18.80 -16.14
N LEU A 77 10.96 17.68 -15.47
CA LEU A 77 9.63 17.12 -15.26
C LEU A 77 9.30 17.02 -13.77
N GLU A 78 8.01 17.07 -13.44
CA GLU A 78 7.55 16.71 -12.09
C GLU A 78 7.71 15.21 -11.83
N PHE A 79 7.72 14.80 -10.56
CA PHE A 79 7.95 13.41 -10.14
C PHE A 79 7.09 12.39 -10.91
N ASN A 80 5.77 12.61 -10.96
CA ASN A 80 4.83 11.68 -11.60
C ASN A 80 5.04 11.59 -13.12
N GLN A 81 5.42 12.69 -13.76
CA GLN A 81 5.69 12.74 -15.20
C GLN A 81 6.99 12.01 -15.54
N MET A 82 8.03 12.20 -14.74
CA MET A 82 9.29 11.47 -14.89
C MET A 82 9.08 9.96 -14.68
N SER A 83 8.32 9.59 -13.64
CA SER A 83 7.97 8.19 -13.39
C SER A 83 7.24 7.57 -14.59
N GLU A 84 6.25 8.25 -15.14
CA GLU A 84 5.50 7.78 -16.30
C GLU A 84 6.40 7.64 -17.54
N LEU A 85 7.28 8.62 -17.79
CA LEU A 85 8.23 8.60 -18.90
C LEU A 85 9.16 7.37 -18.84
N LEU A 86 9.76 7.10 -17.69
CA LEU A 86 10.66 5.94 -17.53
C LEU A 86 9.89 4.61 -17.61
N ASN A 87 8.69 4.53 -17.04
CA ASN A 87 7.86 3.33 -17.13
C ASN A 87 7.49 3.01 -18.59
N GLN A 88 7.07 4.03 -19.36
CA GLN A 88 6.72 3.86 -20.77
C GLN A 88 7.90 3.34 -21.60
N LYS A 89 9.13 3.78 -21.30
CA LYS A 89 10.35 3.27 -21.95
C LYS A 89 10.56 1.77 -21.72
N CYS A 90 10.05 1.24 -20.63
CA CYS A 90 10.10 -0.17 -20.27
C CYS A 90 8.84 -0.95 -20.63
N SER A 91 7.97 -0.39 -21.50
CA SER A 91 6.67 -0.96 -21.88
C SER A 91 5.69 -1.15 -20.71
N ILE A 92 5.82 -0.34 -19.66
CA ILE A 92 4.93 -0.33 -18.51
C ILE A 92 4.05 0.92 -18.60
N HIS A 93 2.76 0.77 -18.33
CA HIS A 93 1.82 1.88 -18.25
C HIS A 93 1.63 2.35 -16.81
N GLY A 94 1.36 3.65 -16.64
CA GLY A 94 1.01 4.25 -15.36
C GLY A 94 2.12 5.04 -14.69
N LYS A 95 1.75 5.69 -13.59
CA LYS A 95 2.54 6.71 -12.88
C LYS A 95 3.20 6.19 -11.60
N VAL A 96 3.00 4.91 -11.28
CA VAL A 96 3.57 4.32 -10.06
C VAL A 96 5.08 4.12 -10.29
N PRO A 97 5.95 4.65 -9.42
CA PRO A 97 7.39 4.61 -9.66
C PRO A 97 7.96 3.21 -9.46
N SER A 98 8.68 2.79 -10.49
CA SER A 98 9.46 1.55 -10.53
C SER A 98 10.74 1.68 -9.70
N GLY A 99 11.32 0.54 -9.33
CA GLY A 99 12.63 0.51 -8.67
C GLY A 99 13.75 1.07 -9.55
N TYR A 100 13.56 1.11 -10.87
CA TYR A 100 14.47 1.79 -11.80
C TYR A 100 14.50 3.30 -11.60
N LEU A 101 13.34 3.95 -11.44
CA LEU A 101 13.27 5.38 -11.10
C LEU A 101 14.02 5.63 -9.78
N ASN A 102 13.72 4.82 -8.77
CA ASN A 102 14.35 4.94 -7.46
C ASN A 102 15.86 4.80 -7.54
N SER A 103 16.34 3.83 -8.32
CA SER A 103 17.76 3.56 -8.47
C SER A 103 18.50 4.65 -9.25
N ILE A 104 17.87 5.30 -10.23
CA ILE A 104 18.51 6.38 -11.01
C ILE A 104 18.62 7.66 -10.19
N PHE A 105 17.59 7.99 -9.42
CA PHE A 105 17.49 9.25 -8.68
C PHE A 105 17.83 9.12 -7.19
N ASP A 106 18.31 7.96 -6.75
CA ASP A 106 18.67 7.65 -5.36
C ASP A 106 17.51 7.92 -4.37
N LEU A 107 16.31 7.48 -4.76
CA LEU A 107 15.08 7.65 -3.97
C LEU A 107 14.87 6.50 -2.99
N THR A 108 14.13 6.75 -1.92
CA THR A 108 13.90 5.77 -0.84
C THR A 108 13.00 4.61 -1.28
N GLY A 109 12.07 4.87 -2.21
CA GLY A 109 11.06 3.93 -2.65
C GLY A 109 9.70 4.12 -1.97
N GLU A 110 9.63 4.89 -0.88
CA GLU A 110 8.40 5.41 -0.28
C GLU A 110 7.87 6.59 -1.10
N TRP A 111 7.32 6.28 -2.27
CA TRP A 111 7.11 7.28 -3.30
C TRP A 111 6.24 8.48 -2.92
N PHE A 112 5.36 8.34 -1.92
CA PHE A 112 4.57 9.47 -1.45
C PHE A 112 5.44 10.54 -0.78
N ARG A 113 6.47 10.13 -0.01
CA ARG A 113 7.47 11.04 0.57
C ARG A 113 8.46 11.50 -0.49
N ASP A 114 8.96 10.60 -1.31
CA ASP A 114 9.90 10.97 -2.38
C ASP A 114 9.27 12.02 -3.33
N ALA A 115 7.98 11.88 -3.64
CA ALA A 115 7.24 12.84 -4.46
C ALA A 115 6.96 14.18 -3.75
N SER A 116 6.81 14.20 -2.41
CA SER A 116 6.67 15.47 -1.67
C SER A 116 7.98 16.23 -1.56
N ASP A 117 9.08 15.50 -1.47
CA ASP A 117 10.41 16.08 -1.25
C ASP A 117 11.09 16.48 -2.58
N THR A 118 10.66 15.86 -3.68
CA THR A 118 11.19 16.12 -5.03
C THR A 118 10.36 17.16 -5.78
N LYS A 119 10.97 18.30 -6.11
CA LYS A 119 10.31 19.34 -6.94
C LYS A 119 10.29 18.97 -8.42
N TYR A 120 11.47 18.71 -8.99
CA TYR A 120 11.64 18.41 -10.40
C TYR A 120 12.77 17.40 -10.60
N LEU A 121 12.66 16.62 -11.67
CA LEU A 121 13.64 15.63 -12.09
C LEU A 121 14.01 15.88 -13.56
N ALA A 122 15.28 15.64 -13.89
CA ALA A 122 15.77 15.65 -15.25
C ALA A 122 16.77 14.51 -15.44
N PHE A 123 16.78 13.92 -16.64
CA PHE A 123 17.61 12.78 -16.99
C PHE A 123 18.33 13.03 -18.32
N ASP A 124 19.63 12.78 -18.36
CA ASP A 124 20.43 12.77 -19.58
C ASP A 124 21.37 11.56 -19.53
N GLY A 125 21.14 10.58 -20.41
CA GLY A 125 21.83 9.30 -20.39
C GLY A 125 22.27 8.86 -21.78
N TYR A 126 23.43 8.21 -21.84
CA TYR A 126 23.95 7.57 -23.05
C TYR A 126 23.84 6.05 -22.89
N PHE A 127 23.08 5.42 -23.78
CA PHE A 127 22.83 3.98 -23.81
C PHE A 127 23.59 3.36 -24.99
N ILE A 128 24.40 2.35 -24.70
CA ILE A 128 25.19 1.61 -25.68
C ILE A 128 24.69 0.17 -25.62
N ALA A 129 23.69 -0.16 -26.42
CA ALA A 129 23.20 -1.51 -26.56
C ALA A 129 24.09 -2.26 -27.56
N LEU A 130 24.65 -3.40 -27.16
CA LEU A 130 25.44 -4.24 -28.06
C LEU A 130 24.53 -5.10 -28.95
N TYR A 131 23.43 -5.59 -28.37
CA TYR A 131 22.39 -6.37 -29.01
C TYR A 131 21.12 -6.31 -28.16
N TYR A 132 19.98 -6.66 -28.76
CA TYR A 132 18.72 -6.84 -28.06
C TYR A 132 18.33 -8.31 -28.04
N LEU A 133 17.82 -8.75 -26.90
CA LEU A 133 17.31 -10.10 -26.67
C LEU A 133 15.80 -10.00 -26.43
N HIS A 134 15.01 -10.75 -27.19
CA HIS A 134 13.56 -10.75 -27.00
C HIS A 134 12.93 -12.09 -27.34
N LEU A 135 11.70 -12.30 -26.82
CA LEU A 135 10.87 -13.46 -27.15
C LEU A 135 10.07 -13.16 -28.42
N THR A 136 10.09 -14.08 -29.38
CA THR A 136 9.28 -14.03 -30.61
C THR A 136 8.00 -14.84 -30.51
N ALA A 137 7.83 -15.64 -29.45
CA ALA A 137 6.61 -16.39 -29.20
C ALA A 137 5.40 -15.44 -29.11
N SER A 138 4.39 -15.68 -29.95
CA SER A 138 3.16 -14.89 -29.99
C SER A 138 1.97 -15.82 -30.24
N PRO A 139 1.05 -15.98 -29.27
CA PRO A 139 1.03 -15.35 -27.95
C PRO A 139 2.06 -15.96 -26.98
N LEU A 140 2.50 -15.18 -25.99
CA LEU A 140 3.24 -15.72 -24.85
C LEU A 140 2.29 -16.56 -23.97
N ILE A 141 2.65 -17.80 -23.69
CA ILE A 141 1.83 -18.75 -22.91
C ILE A 141 2.43 -18.88 -21.51
N LEU A 142 1.59 -18.72 -20.48
CA LEU A 142 2.00 -18.94 -19.08
C LEU A 142 2.08 -20.44 -18.78
N GLN A 143 3.08 -20.81 -17.98
CA GLN A 143 3.20 -22.15 -17.43
C GLN A 143 1.94 -22.57 -16.68
N ASP A 144 1.51 -23.81 -16.89
CA ASP A 144 0.32 -24.36 -16.23
C ASP A 144 0.37 -24.28 -14.70
N LYS A 145 1.56 -24.34 -14.08
CA LYS A 145 1.70 -24.16 -12.63
C LYS A 145 1.23 -22.77 -12.17
N VAL A 146 1.58 -21.73 -12.94
CA VAL A 146 1.26 -20.32 -12.64
C VAL A 146 -0.22 -20.07 -12.89
N ARG A 147 -0.79 -20.72 -13.91
CA ARG A 147 -2.23 -20.62 -14.20
C ARG A 147 -3.06 -21.25 -13.08
N LYS A 148 -2.62 -22.40 -12.56
CA LYS A 148 -3.30 -23.13 -11.47
C LYS A 148 -3.13 -22.49 -10.09
N SER A 149 -2.10 -21.66 -9.88
CA SER A 149 -1.90 -20.96 -8.61
C SER A 149 -2.81 -19.74 -8.43
N VAL A 150 -3.46 -19.24 -9.49
CA VAL A 150 -4.34 -18.07 -9.40
C VAL A 150 -5.59 -18.44 -8.59
N PRO A 151 -5.84 -17.79 -7.44
CA PRO A 151 -6.99 -18.13 -6.63
C PRO A 151 -8.29 -17.62 -7.28
N PRO A 152 -9.38 -18.41 -7.26
CA PRO A 152 -10.66 -18.02 -7.86
C PRO A 152 -11.43 -16.97 -7.04
N ARG A 153 -10.94 -16.64 -5.83
CA ARG A 153 -11.52 -15.68 -4.87
C ARG A 153 -10.41 -14.85 -4.26
N TRP A 154 -10.76 -13.75 -3.60
CA TRP A 154 -9.81 -12.97 -2.81
C TRP A 154 -9.28 -13.83 -1.64
N ASN A 155 -8.05 -14.33 -1.77
CA ASN A 155 -7.35 -15.10 -0.74
C ASN A 155 -5.96 -14.47 -0.51
N PRO A 156 -5.78 -13.67 0.55
CA PRO A 156 -4.52 -13.00 0.86
C PRO A 156 -3.30 -13.92 0.88
N ALA A 157 -3.37 -15.08 1.54
CA ALA A 157 -2.26 -16.02 1.62
C ALA A 157 -1.83 -16.55 0.24
N SER A 158 -2.79 -16.92 -0.62
CA SER A 158 -2.48 -17.38 -1.98
C SER A 158 -1.98 -16.26 -2.87
N LEU A 159 -2.48 -15.03 -2.70
CA LEU A 159 -2.07 -13.85 -3.47
C LEU A 159 -0.68 -13.35 -3.05
N ALA A 160 -0.34 -13.47 -1.76
CA ALA A 160 0.97 -13.15 -1.19
C ALA A 160 2.02 -14.25 -1.43
N SER A 161 1.61 -15.41 -1.94
CA SER A 161 2.51 -16.54 -2.14
C SER A 161 3.67 -16.22 -3.09
N ASP A 162 4.76 -16.96 -2.89
CA ASP A 162 6.00 -16.83 -3.65
C ASP A 162 5.77 -16.90 -5.16
N VAL A 163 4.80 -17.68 -5.64
CA VAL A 163 4.52 -17.83 -7.07
C VAL A 163 4.25 -16.49 -7.77
N PHE A 164 3.60 -15.55 -7.08
CA PHE A 164 3.25 -14.25 -7.67
C PHE A 164 4.16 -13.14 -7.22
N LEU A 165 4.64 -13.21 -5.98
CA LEU A 165 5.29 -12.07 -5.37
C LEU A 165 6.71 -12.33 -4.92
N GLN A 166 7.36 -13.50 -5.19
CA GLN A 166 8.70 -13.89 -4.69
C GLN A 166 9.47 -12.67 -4.24
N VAL A 167 9.32 -12.33 -2.97
CA VAL A 167 10.07 -11.21 -2.45
C VAL A 167 11.51 -11.68 -2.54
N PRO A 168 12.42 -10.95 -3.21
CA PRO A 168 13.81 -11.34 -3.19
C PRO A 168 14.25 -11.53 -1.74
N GLU A 169 14.76 -12.70 -1.38
CA GLU A 169 15.36 -13.03 -0.06
C GLU A 169 16.37 -11.97 0.44
N VAL A 170 16.79 -11.09 -0.46
CA VAL A 170 17.57 -9.88 -0.25
C VAL A 170 16.98 -8.94 0.81
N PHE A 171 15.66 -8.93 1.08
CA PHE A 171 15.08 -8.02 2.08
C PHE A 171 15.42 -8.33 3.54
N SER A 172 15.79 -9.57 3.86
CA SER A 172 16.32 -9.92 5.19
C SER A 172 17.72 -9.33 5.47
N HIS A 173 18.42 -8.87 4.43
CA HIS A 173 19.69 -8.14 4.54
C HIS A 173 19.57 -6.64 4.24
N ILE A 174 18.38 -6.09 3.96
CA ILE A 174 18.17 -4.66 3.63
C ILE A 174 18.15 -3.75 4.87
N ARG A 175 18.56 -4.24 6.05
CA ARG A 175 19.09 -3.38 7.13
C ARG A 175 20.61 -3.18 7.07
N GLN A 176 21.27 -3.79 6.09
CA GLN A 176 22.67 -3.57 5.75
C GLN A 176 22.71 -3.04 4.32
N SER A 177 23.05 -1.76 4.21
CA SER A 177 23.53 -1.08 3.02
C SER A 177 24.49 -1.95 2.19
N ASN A 178 23.92 -2.77 1.31
CA ASN A 178 24.60 -3.54 0.27
C ASN A 178 23.77 -3.47 -1.03
N THR A 179 23.29 -2.27 -1.36
CA THR A 179 23.27 -1.84 -2.75
C THR A 179 24.68 -2.06 -3.26
N VAL A 180 24.93 -3.07 -4.09
CA VAL A 180 26.13 -3.09 -4.93
C VAL A 180 26.11 -1.73 -5.62
N PRO A 181 27.00 -0.80 -5.24
CA PRO A 181 26.78 0.58 -5.53
C PRO A 181 26.69 0.66 -7.06
N LEU A 182 25.60 1.24 -7.55
CA LEU A 182 25.83 2.19 -8.63
C LEU A 182 27.00 3.01 -8.11
N THR A 183 28.12 3.05 -8.82
CA THR A 183 29.15 4.03 -8.48
C THR A 183 28.59 5.38 -8.89
N SER A 184 27.51 5.79 -8.21
CA SER A 184 26.87 7.07 -8.30
C SER A 184 27.76 7.99 -7.50
N ILE A 185 28.40 8.91 -8.21
CA ILE A 185 28.98 10.07 -7.54
C ILE A 185 27.82 11.05 -7.46
N ALA A 186 27.26 11.20 -6.26
CA ALA A 186 26.27 12.22 -5.97
C ALA A 186 27.03 13.49 -5.56
N GLU A 187 26.97 14.52 -6.40
CA GLU A 187 27.45 15.85 -6.06
C GLU A 187 26.23 16.71 -5.75
N THR A 188 26.06 17.05 -4.46
CA THR A 188 25.01 17.97 -4.00
C THR A 188 25.60 19.37 -3.87
N SER A 189 25.09 20.32 -4.66
CA SER A 189 25.43 21.74 -4.48
C SER A 189 24.41 22.37 -3.53
N ASN A 190 24.82 22.60 -2.27
CA ASN A 190 23.98 23.24 -1.25
C ASN A 190 23.60 24.70 -1.58
N LYS A 191 24.21 25.33 -2.60
CA LYS A 191 23.92 26.72 -2.94
C LYS A 191 22.70 26.90 -3.85
N ASP A 192 22.34 25.89 -4.64
CA ASP A 192 21.29 26.00 -5.67
C ASP A 192 20.13 25.00 -5.49
N GLY A 193 20.18 24.15 -4.46
CA GLY A 193 19.18 23.08 -4.27
C GLY A 193 19.17 22.04 -5.40
N LEU A 194 20.31 21.90 -6.09
CA LEU A 194 20.51 20.98 -7.21
C LEU A 194 21.38 19.80 -6.76
N THR A 195 20.88 18.59 -7.00
CA THR A 195 21.59 17.33 -6.77
C THR A 195 21.89 16.70 -8.13
N ILE A 196 23.17 16.46 -8.43
CA ILE A 196 23.60 15.79 -9.66
C ILE A 196 24.07 14.38 -9.30
N ILE A 197 23.46 13.38 -9.93
CA ILE A 197 23.79 11.96 -9.73
C ILE A 197 24.40 11.43 -11.02
N CYS A 198 25.68 11.11 -10.98
CA CYS A 198 26.40 10.56 -12.13
C CYS A 198 26.54 9.04 -12.01
N SER A 199 25.87 8.28 -12.88
CA SER A 199 25.86 6.82 -12.86
C SER A 199 26.51 6.20 -14.12
N LYS A 200 27.15 5.04 -13.93
CA LYS A 200 27.66 4.17 -15.01
C LYS A 200 27.18 2.73 -14.78
N ARG A 201 26.95 1.99 -15.86
CA ARG A 201 26.46 0.61 -15.80
C ARG A 201 27.08 -0.25 -16.90
N GLY A 202 27.49 -1.48 -16.58
CA GLY A 202 28.36 -2.29 -17.45
C GLY A 202 29.80 -1.75 -17.56
N GLY A 203 30.69 -2.57 -18.11
CA GLY A 203 32.12 -2.28 -18.19
C GLY A 203 32.82 -2.26 -16.82
N ASP A 204 33.99 -1.63 -16.78
CA ASP A 204 34.68 -1.26 -15.55
C ASP A 204 34.16 0.10 -15.04
N VAL A 205 33.17 0.04 -14.16
CA VAL A 205 32.48 1.21 -13.64
C VAL A 205 33.41 2.17 -12.87
N PHE A 206 34.53 1.66 -12.34
CA PHE A 206 35.53 2.43 -11.59
C PHE A 206 36.49 3.22 -12.48
N SER A 207 36.43 3.04 -13.80
CA SER A 207 37.23 3.80 -14.75
C SER A 207 36.96 5.30 -14.65
N ARG A 208 38.02 6.09 -14.42
CA ARG A 208 37.95 7.55 -14.21
C ARG A 208 37.52 8.32 -15.46
N HIS A 209 37.88 7.84 -16.65
CA HIS A 209 37.58 8.51 -17.92
C HIS A 209 36.56 7.73 -18.76
N HIS A 210 35.66 8.45 -19.43
CA HIS A 210 34.63 7.87 -20.29
C HIS A 210 35.22 7.02 -21.43
N SER A 211 36.32 7.48 -22.05
CA SER A 211 37.01 6.74 -23.12
C SER A 211 37.51 5.37 -22.68
N ASN A 212 38.05 5.28 -21.46
CA ASN A 212 38.58 4.04 -20.91
C ASN A 212 37.43 3.10 -20.55
N TRP A 213 36.40 3.63 -19.88
CA TRP A 213 35.18 2.88 -19.59
C TRP A 213 34.55 2.32 -20.87
N LEU A 214 34.44 3.13 -21.93
CA LEU A 214 33.83 2.74 -23.20
C LEU A 214 34.52 1.51 -23.85
N GLN A 215 35.85 1.40 -23.71
CA GLN A 215 36.60 0.25 -24.22
C GLN A 215 36.31 -1.05 -23.44
N THR A 216 35.87 -0.94 -22.18
CA THR A 216 35.55 -2.10 -21.34
C THR A 216 34.11 -2.61 -21.50
N VAL A 217 33.20 -1.79 -22.06
CA VAL A 217 31.77 -2.16 -22.22
C VAL A 217 31.57 -3.44 -23.03
N PRO A 218 32.23 -3.66 -24.19
CA PRO A 218 32.08 -4.91 -24.94
C PRO A 218 32.66 -6.15 -24.24
N ILE A 219 33.65 -5.95 -23.35
CA ILE A 219 34.35 -7.04 -22.65
C ILE A 219 33.54 -7.51 -21.43
N LYS A 220 32.86 -6.57 -20.75
CA LYS A 220 32.07 -6.84 -19.55
C LYS A 220 30.69 -6.18 -19.68
N PRO A 221 29.83 -6.66 -20.59
CA PRO A 221 28.51 -6.08 -20.78
C PRO A 221 27.61 -6.30 -19.56
N GLU A 222 26.57 -5.47 -19.45
CA GLU A 222 25.48 -5.63 -18.48
C GLU A 222 24.13 -5.38 -19.15
N ALA A 223 23.08 -6.02 -18.66
CA ALA A 223 21.72 -5.69 -19.08
C ALA A 223 21.33 -4.31 -18.57
N ILE A 224 21.08 -3.39 -19.50
CA ILE A 224 20.80 -1.97 -19.21
C ILE A 224 19.40 -1.52 -19.62
N LEU A 225 18.73 -2.27 -20.51
CA LEU A 225 17.40 -1.95 -21.03
C LEU A 225 16.49 -3.16 -20.87
N PHE A 226 15.33 -2.93 -20.26
CA PHE A 226 14.34 -3.96 -19.98
C PHE A 226 12.99 -3.52 -20.55
N LYS A 227 12.28 -4.45 -21.17
CA LYS A 227 10.88 -4.30 -21.57
C LYS A 227 10.07 -5.37 -20.87
N PHE A 228 8.99 -4.97 -20.22
CA PHE A 228 8.15 -5.88 -19.44
C PHE A 228 6.80 -6.08 -20.11
N VAL A 229 6.24 -7.27 -19.90
CA VAL A 229 4.86 -7.59 -20.21
C VAL A 229 4.16 -7.82 -18.86
N PRO A 230 3.15 -7.03 -18.49
CA PRO A 230 2.42 -7.24 -17.24
C PRO A 230 1.84 -8.66 -17.21
N ILE A 231 2.08 -9.43 -16.14
CA ILE A 231 1.54 -10.78 -16.02
C ILE A 231 0.01 -10.78 -16.18
N THR A 232 -0.65 -9.71 -15.77
CA THR A 232 -2.09 -9.49 -15.90
C THR A 232 -2.60 -9.55 -17.34
N SER A 233 -1.79 -9.19 -18.35
CA SER A 233 -2.20 -9.33 -19.76
C SER A 233 -2.18 -10.79 -20.23
N LEU A 234 -1.37 -11.64 -19.58
CA LEU A 234 -1.23 -13.07 -19.90
C LEU A 234 -2.25 -13.95 -19.14
N LEU A 235 -2.98 -13.39 -18.18
CA LEU A 235 -3.97 -14.09 -17.36
C LEU A 235 -5.40 -14.07 -17.96
N THR A 236 -5.55 -13.58 -19.20
CA THR A 236 -6.84 -13.47 -19.86
C THR A 236 -7.55 -14.83 -19.92
N GLY A 237 -8.80 -14.89 -19.46
CA GLY A 237 -9.60 -16.12 -19.43
C GLY A 237 -9.37 -17.01 -18.19
N ILE A 238 -8.46 -16.64 -17.28
CA ILE A 238 -8.25 -17.39 -16.03
C ILE A 238 -9.21 -16.87 -14.95
N PRO A 239 -10.04 -17.74 -14.33
CA PRO A 239 -10.91 -17.36 -13.22
C PRO A 239 -10.10 -16.75 -12.06
N GLY A 240 -10.56 -15.63 -11.52
CA GLY A 240 -9.90 -14.95 -10.40
C GLY A 240 -8.72 -14.05 -10.79
N SER A 241 -8.36 -13.95 -12.08
CA SER A 241 -7.32 -13.04 -12.59
C SER A 241 -7.54 -11.57 -12.19
N GLY A 242 -8.80 -11.13 -12.03
CA GLY A 242 -9.14 -9.81 -11.52
C GLY A 242 -8.65 -9.55 -10.08
N TYR A 243 -8.71 -10.56 -9.20
CA TYR A 243 -8.21 -10.45 -7.83
C TYR A 243 -6.69 -10.31 -7.80
N LEU A 244 -5.98 -11.09 -8.62
CA LEU A 244 -4.53 -10.99 -8.73
C LEU A 244 -4.10 -9.64 -9.31
N SER A 245 -4.79 -9.15 -10.35
CA SER A 245 -4.57 -7.81 -10.90
C SER A 245 -4.77 -6.73 -9.83
N HIS A 246 -5.83 -6.84 -9.02
CA HIS A 246 -6.06 -5.91 -7.92
C HIS A 246 -4.96 -5.96 -6.86
N ALA A 247 -4.53 -7.16 -6.44
CA ALA A 247 -3.45 -7.34 -5.47
C ALA A 247 -2.11 -6.76 -5.97
N ILE A 248 -1.75 -6.99 -7.24
CA ILE A 248 -0.53 -6.42 -7.84
C ILE A 248 -0.59 -4.88 -7.84
N ASN A 249 -1.74 -4.30 -8.17
CA ASN A 249 -1.89 -2.85 -8.15
C ASN A 249 -1.75 -2.27 -6.72
N LEU A 250 -2.28 -2.96 -5.71
CA LEU A 250 -2.09 -2.58 -4.31
C LEU A 250 -0.62 -2.70 -3.89
N TYR A 251 0.04 -3.80 -4.25
CA TYR A 251 1.46 -4.02 -3.97
C TYR A 251 2.34 -2.93 -4.61
N LEU A 252 2.17 -2.64 -5.91
CA LEU A 252 2.96 -1.62 -6.59
C LEU A 252 2.73 -0.22 -6.00
N ARG A 253 1.49 0.07 -5.58
CA ARG A 253 1.11 1.38 -5.04
C ARG A 253 1.59 1.61 -3.62
N TYR A 254 1.50 0.61 -2.74
CA TYR A 254 1.76 0.78 -1.31
C TYR A 254 3.08 0.16 -0.85
N LYS A 255 3.62 -0.79 -1.63
CA LYS A 255 4.90 -1.48 -1.38
C LYS A 255 5.03 -1.95 0.08
N PRO A 256 4.04 -2.70 0.61
CA PRO A 256 4.12 -3.21 1.97
C PRO A 256 5.35 -4.11 2.13
N ALA A 257 5.82 -4.24 3.37
CA ALA A 257 6.89 -5.18 3.66
C ALA A 257 6.45 -6.60 3.30
N PRO A 258 7.38 -7.45 2.85
CA PRO A 258 7.14 -8.86 2.51
C PRO A 258 6.38 -9.64 3.58
N GLU A 259 6.81 -9.43 4.83
CA GLU A 259 6.29 -10.10 6.01
C GLU A 259 4.87 -9.65 6.34
N ASP A 260 4.52 -8.42 5.93
CA ASP A 260 3.23 -7.79 6.18
C ASP A 260 2.25 -7.93 5.02
N LEU A 261 2.69 -8.44 3.85
CA LEU A 261 1.92 -8.41 2.61
C LEU A 261 0.61 -9.18 2.71
N GLU A 262 0.62 -10.36 3.33
CA GLU A 262 -0.59 -11.16 3.54
C GLU A 262 -1.61 -10.37 4.38
N TYR A 263 -1.18 -9.88 5.55
CA TYR A 263 -2.01 -9.10 6.46
C TYR A 263 -2.49 -7.80 5.83
N PHE A 264 -1.62 -7.14 5.07
CA PHE A 264 -1.94 -5.95 4.30
C PHE A 264 -3.10 -6.22 3.35
N LEU A 265 -3.00 -7.27 2.51
CA LEU A 265 -4.04 -7.64 1.54
C LEU A 265 -5.36 -8.03 2.23
N GLU A 266 -5.28 -8.65 3.40
CA GLU A 266 -6.44 -9.02 4.19
C GLU A 266 -7.23 -7.79 4.69
N PHE A 267 -6.54 -6.69 4.99
CA PHE A 267 -7.14 -5.43 5.41
C PHE A 267 -7.55 -4.52 4.23
N GLN A 268 -7.31 -4.93 2.98
CA GLN A 268 -7.74 -4.18 1.78
C GLN A 268 -9.18 -4.49 1.33
N VAL A 269 -10.03 -4.94 2.27
CA VAL A 269 -11.47 -5.06 2.04
C VAL A 269 -12.16 -3.69 2.09
N PRO A 270 -13.36 -3.53 1.49
CA PRO A 270 -14.10 -2.27 1.54
C PRO A 270 -14.29 -1.76 2.98
N LYS A 271 -14.14 -0.45 3.17
CA LYS A 271 -14.37 0.22 4.46
C LYS A 271 -15.74 0.87 4.46
N GLN A 272 -16.41 0.82 5.61
CA GLN A 272 -17.74 1.39 5.80
C GLN A 272 -17.75 2.25 7.06
N TRP A 273 -18.62 3.25 7.07
CA TRP A 273 -18.88 4.07 8.26
C TRP A 273 -20.16 3.60 8.93
N ALA A 274 -20.09 3.40 10.25
CA ALA A 274 -21.22 3.23 11.14
C ALA A 274 -21.40 4.50 11.99
N PRO A 275 -22.62 5.01 12.18
CA PRO A 275 -23.82 4.62 11.45
C PRO A 275 -23.69 4.98 9.96
N MET A 276 -24.28 4.17 9.07
CA MET A 276 -24.43 4.54 7.66
C MET A 276 -25.41 5.71 7.61
N PHE A 277 -24.91 6.92 7.30
CA PHE A 277 -25.64 8.18 7.15
C PHE A 277 -27.14 8.14 7.49
N PHE A 278 -27.53 8.76 8.60
CA PHE A 278 -28.94 9.01 8.91
C PHE A 278 -29.52 10.09 7.99
N GLN A 279 -30.13 9.67 6.87
CA GLN A 279 -31.13 10.47 6.17
C GLN A 279 -32.48 10.11 6.79
N ASP A 280 -33.25 11.12 7.20
CA ASP A 280 -34.58 10.98 7.83
C ASP A 280 -34.61 10.74 9.34
N ALA A 281 -34.19 11.76 10.10
CA ALA A 281 -34.94 12.15 11.28
C ALA A 281 -35.52 13.55 11.06
N ALA A 282 -36.82 13.63 10.76
CA ALA A 282 -37.55 14.89 10.76
C ALA A 282 -37.49 15.50 12.17
N ILE A 283 -36.75 16.61 12.34
CA ILE A 283 -36.67 17.30 13.63
C ILE A 283 -36.83 18.82 13.46
N ASN A 284 -37.70 19.36 14.32
CA ASN A 284 -38.16 20.73 14.45
C ASN A 284 -37.07 21.77 14.82
N ASN A 285 -37.44 23.03 14.59
CA ASN A 285 -36.67 24.26 14.67
C ASN A 285 -36.07 24.60 16.06
N ASP A 286 -34.86 24.12 16.39
CA ASP A 286 -34.06 24.71 17.49
C ASP A 286 -32.64 25.12 17.02
N GLU A 287 -32.02 26.10 17.69
CA GLU A 287 -30.69 26.68 17.37
C GLU A 287 -29.52 26.14 18.23
N PHE A 288 -29.72 25.05 19.00
CA PHE A 288 -28.78 24.60 20.05
C PHE A 288 -28.07 23.28 19.73
N PHE A 289 -26.90 23.03 20.35
CA PHE A 289 -26.17 21.75 20.32
C PHE A 289 -26.90 20.67 21.12
N ASP A 290 -27.12 19.51 20.50
CA ASP A 290 -27.58 18.28 21.13
C ASP A 290 -26.55 17.15 20.86
N LEU A 291 -26.41 16.19 21.79
CA LEU A 291 -25.52 15.02 21.61
C LEU A 291 -26.32 13.78 21.23
N VAL A 292 -25.79 13.01 20.27
CA VAL A 292 -26.25 11.65 19.96
C VAL A 292 -25.51 10.68 20.88
N THR A 293 -26.20 10.15 21.89
CA THR A 293 -25.64 9.19 22.86
C THR A 293 -25.94 7.74 22.48
N ILE A 294 -26.15 7.46 21.19
CA ILE A 294 -26.46 6.12 20.70
C ILE A 294 -25.17 5.29 20.62
N GLN A 295 -25.26 4.02 20.99
CA GLN A 295 -24.16 3.08 20.80
C GLN A 295 -23.97 2.82 19.31
N VAL A 296 -22.77 3.13 18.82
CA VAL A 296 -22.38 2.80 17.45
C VAL A 296 -21.61 1.49 17.53
N SER A 297 -22.10 0.48 16.81
CA SER A 297 -21.51 -0.86 16.74
C SER A 297 -21.11 -1.14 15.30
N SER A 298 -20.01 -1.86 15.11
CA SER A 298 -19.53 -2.35 13.82
C SER A 298 -19.94 -3.81 13.56
N ASP A 299 -20.86 -4.36 14.35
CA ASP A 299 -21.29 -5.77 14.28
C ASP A 299 -20.09 -6.74 14.39
N GLN A 300 -19.29 -6.53 15.45
CA GLN A 300 -18.06 -7.28 15.75
C GLN A 300 -16.91 -7.14 14.73
N LYS A 301 -17.00 -6.19 13.79
CA LYS A 301 -15.93 -5.94 12.82
C LYS A 301 -14.88 -4.99 13.37
N PRO A 302 -13.59 -5.16 13.05
CA PRO A 302 -12.54 -4.27 13.54
C PRO A 302 -12.76 -2.83 13.10
N VAL A 303 -12.65 -1.91 14.06
CA VAL A 303 -12.65 -0.47 13.82
C VAL A 303 -11.24 -0.01 13.41
N VAL A 304 -11.16 0.67 12.28
CA VAL A 304 -9.92 1.19 11.66
C VAL A 304 -9.83 2.71 11.68
N GLY A 305 -10.87 3.39 12.20
CA GLY A 305 -10.84 4.82 12.42
C GLY A 305 -12.10 5.37 13.06
N LEU A 306 -12.04 6.61 13.51
CA LEU A 306 -13.15 7.33 14.14
C LEU A 306 -13.19 8.77 13.67
N ARG A 307 -14.38 9.37 13.75
CA ARG A 307 -14.54 10.82 13.60
C ARG A 307 -15.71 11.34 14.43
N LEU A 308 -15.61 12.59 14.85
CA LEU A 308 -16.76 13.36 15.30
C LEU A 308 -17.47 13.93 14.07
N TYR A 309 -18.80 13.91 14.09
CA TYR A 309 -19.60 14.35 12.97
C TYR A 309 -20.78 15.20 13.45
N LEU A 310 -21.16 16.20 12.67
CA LEU A 310 -22.30 17.07 12.98
C LEU A 310 -23.48 16.71 12.07
N GLU A 311 -24.47 16.03 12.63
CA GLU A 311 -25.66 15.54 11.94
C GLU A 311 -26.84 16.53 12.02
N GLY A 312 -27.88 16.24 11.23
CA GLY A 312 -29.13 16.99 11.17
C GLY A 312 -29.10 18.18 10.21
N LYS A 313 -30.30 18.68 9.86
CA LYS A 313 -30.48 19.78 8.89
C LYS A 313 -29.76 21.08 9.26
N LYS A 314 -29.45 21.27 10.55
CA LYS A 314 -28.77 22.44 11.10
C LYS A 314 -27.35 22.13 11.62
N CYS A 315 -26.81 20.93 11.37
CA CYS A 315 -25.50 20.47 11.85
C CYS A 315 -25.29 20.69 13.36
N ASN A 316 -26.35 20.47 14.15
CA ASN A 316 -26.38 20.77 15.57
C ASN A 316 -26.41 19.52 16.45
N LEU A 317 -26.35 18.33 15.85
CA LEU A 317 -26.27 17.05 16.54
C LEU A 317 -24.84 16.53 16.48
N LEU A 318 -24.14 16.46 17.63
CA LEU A 318 -22.82 15.85 17.68
C LEU A 318 -22.95 14.33 17.76
N ALA A 319 -22.43 13.63 16.75
CA ALA A 319 -22.38 12.19 16.64
C ALA A 319 -20.92 11.70 16.57
N LEU A 320 -20.72 10.42 16.91
CA LEU A 320 -19.47 9.70 16.73
C LEU A 320 -19.68 8.67 15.62
N HIS A 321 -18.78 8.62 14.65
CA HIS A 321 -18.82 7.62 13.59
C HIS A 321 -17.59 6.74 13.68
N LEU A 322 -17.78 5.45 13.39
CA LEU A 322 -16.76 4.42 13.35
C LEU A 322 -16.52 3.99 11.92
N GLN A 323 -15.27 4.01 11.48
CA GLN A 323 -14.89 3.35 10.24
C GLN A 323 -14.49 1.91 10.56
N HIS A 324 -15.11 0.94 9.92
CA HIS A 324 -14.83 -0.47 10.10
C HIS A 324 -14.72 -1.18 8.76
N LEU A 325 -14.12 -2.37 8.78
CA LEU A 325 -14.06 -3.24 7.60
C LEU A 325 -15.46 -3.78 7.27
N SER A 326 -15.79 -3.96 5.99
CA SER A 326 -17.09 -4.51 5.55
C SER A 326 -17.24 -5.99 5.91
N SER A 327 -16.11 -6.71 5.93
CA SER A 327 -15.98 -8.13 6.28
C SER A 327 -14.89 -8.31 7.35
N LEU A 328 -15.04 -9.33 8.18
CA LEU A 328 -14.04 -9.70 9.18
C LEU A 328 -12.83 -10.36 8.48
N PRO A 329 -11.59 -9.93 8.77
CA PRO A 329 -10.38 -10.66 8.37
C PRO A 329 -10.43 -12.13 8.78
N ASN A 330 -10.00 -13.04 7.90
CA ASN A 330 -9.89 -14.47 8.18
C ASN A 330 -8.96 -14.76 9.37
N ILE A 331 -7.91 -13.97 9.60
CA ILE A 331 -7.03 -14.08 10.76
C ILE A 331 -7.76 -13.84 12.09
N MET A 332 -8.88 -13.12 12.04
CA MET A 332 -9.78 -12.90 13.18
C MET A 332 -10.93 -13.91 13.20
N THR A 333 -11.03 -14.82 12.22
CA THR A 333 -12.02 -15.90 12.23
C THR A 333 -11.49 -17.06 13.04
N PHE A 334 -12.07 -17.25 14.23
CA PHE A 334 -11.78 -18.42 15.04
C PHE A 334 -12.58 -19.62 14.50
N PRO A 335 -11.94 -20.76 14.16
CA PRO A 335 -12.65 -22.00 13.85
C PRO A 335 -13.22 -22.56 15.15
N SER A 336 -14.29 -21.94 15.65
CA SER A 336 -14.92 -22.42 16.88
C SER A 336 -15.64 -23.74 16.58
N ARG A 337 -15.08 -24.84 17.08
CA ARG A 337 -15.79 -26.13 17.14
C ARG A 337 -16.98 -26.09 18.12
N ASP A 338 -17.10 -25.04 18.93
CA ASP A 338 -18.22 -24.82 19.84
C ASP A 338 -18.66 -23.36 19.83
N THR A 339 -19.87 -23.07 19.37
CA THR A 339 -20.47 -21.72 19.29
C THR A 339 -20.76 -21.08 20.65
N THR A 340 -20.28 -21.65 21.75
CA THR A 340 -20.61 -21.29 23.14
C THR A 340 -19.54 -20.48 23.89
N ILE A 341 -18.37 -20.18 23.30
CA ILE A 341 -17.24 -19.53 24.02
C ILE A 341 -16.79 -18.18 23.39
N CYS A 342 -17.62 -17.50 22.59
CA CYS A 342 -17.34 -16.09 22.28
C CYS A 342 -17.88 -15.22 23.44
N ARG A 343 -16.98 -14.68 24.27
CA ARG A 343 -17.39 -13.79 25.37
C ARG A 343 -18.23 -12.63 24.80
N PRO A 344 -19.34 -12.25 25.45
CA PRO A 344 -20.16 -11.14 24.97
C PRO A 344 -19.34 -9.85 24.91
N CYS A 345 -19.65 -8.98 23.93
CA CYS A 345 -18.99 -7.69 23.78
C CYS A 345 -19.04 -6.91 25.10
N GLN A 346 -17.89 -6.43 25.54
CA GLN A 346 -17.75 -5.73 26.80
C GLN A 346 -17.62 -4.23 26.56
N TRP A 347 -18.61 -3.47 27.02
CA TRP A 347 -18.53 -2.00 27.01
C TRP A 347 -17.63 -1.54 28.15
N ARG A 348 -16.72 -0.61 27.84
CA ARG A 348 -15.80 0.03 28.78
C ARG A 348 -15.82 1.52 28.54
N GLY A 349 -15.87 2.29 29.61
CA GLY A 349 -16.00 3.74 29.54
C GLY A 349 -15.02 4.47 30.44
N SER A 350 -14.90 5.78 30.23
CA SER A 350 -14.16 6.67 31.13
C SER A 350 -14.70 6.65 32.57
N ASP A 351 -15.91 6.16 32.75
CA ASP A 351 -16.66 6.12 34.01
C ASP A 351 -16.27 4.95 34.92
N ASP A 352 -15.57 3.94 34.38
CA ASP A 352 -15.09 2.78 35.13
C ASP A 352 -13.88 3.13 36.03
N TYR A 353 -13.26 4.29 35.80
CA TYR A 353 -12.12 4.78 36.58
C TYR A 353 -12.59 5.75 37.68
N LYS A 354 -12.26 5.45 38.95
CA LYS A 354 -12.70 6.19 40.15
C LYS A 354 -12.18 7.64 40.27
N SER A 355 -11.45 8.17 39.29
CA SER A 355 -10.79 9.49 39.30
C SER A 355 -11.31 10.47 38.24
N GLY A 356 -12.58 10.34 37.83
CA GLY A 356 -13.18 11.09 36.72
C GLY A 356 -13.06 12.62 36.79
N ASP A 357 -13.03 13.22 37.99
CA ASP A 357 -13.05 14.68 38.14
C ASP A 357 -11.75 15.39 37.69
N GLN A 358 -10.62 14.68 37.69
CA GLN A 358 -9.32 15.23 37.28
C GLN A 358 -9.24 15.46 35.76
N PHE A 359 -10.02 14.72 34.97
CA PHE A 359 -9.98 14.74 33.51
C PHE A 359 -11.12 15.57 32.90
N LEU A 360 -11.81 16.38 33.70
CA LEU A 360 -12.94 17.20 33.24
C LEU A 360 -12.47 18.62 32.91
N GLU A 361 -12.30 18.90 31.62
CA GLU A 361 -11.89 20.20 31.09
C GLU A 361 -13.08 21.09 30.77
N PRO A 362 -13.03 22.42 31.07
CA PRO A 362 -14.15 23.32 30.81
C PRO A 362 -14.31 23.62 29.31
N ILE A 363 -15.56 23.69 28.84
CA ILE A 363 -15.90 24.07 27.46
C ILE A 363 -16.85 25.27 27.43
N ARG A 364 -16.72 26.12 26.40
CA ARG A 364 -17.52 27.35 26.25
C ARG A 364 -18.85 27.10 25.53
N TRP A 365 -19.60 26.09 25.96
CA TRP A 365 -20.86 25.69 25.32
C TRP A 365 -22.05 26.09 26.21
N LYS A 366 -23.14 26.61 25.62
CA LYS A 366 -24.29 27.12 26.39
C LYS A 366 -25.00 26.05 27.26
N ARG A 367 -24.88 24.77 26.92
CA ARG A 367 -25.54 23.63 27.60
C ARG A 367 -24.58 22.61 28.22
N TYR A 368 -23.29 22.71 27.92
CA TYR A 368 -22.29 21.74 28.34
C TYR A 368 -21.14 22.51 28.97
N SER A 369 -20.79 22.17 30.20
CA SER A 369 -19.82 22.91 30.99
C SER A 369 -18.43 22.28 30.96
N ARG A 370 -18.35 20.95 30.88
CA ARG A 370 -17.10 20.19 30.95
C ARG A 370 -17.11 19.00 29.97
N VAL A 371 -15.94 18.62 29.50
CA VAL A 371 -15.68 17.42 28.67
C VAL A 371 -14.72 16.52 29.42
N CYS A 372 -15.01 15.21 29.45
CA CYS A 372 -14.09 14.21 29.98
C CYS A 372 -13.02 13.87 28.94
N THR A 373 -11.77 14.19 29.24
CA THR A 373 -10.59 13.89 28.40
C THR A 373 -9.83 12.64 28.84
N SER A 374 -10.44 11.84 29.72
CA SER A 374 -9.91 10.53 30.12
C SER A 374 -9.84 9.58 28.94
N VAL A 375 -8.76 8.79 28.88
CA VAL A 375 -8.52 7.84 27.81
C VAL A 375 -9.25 6.53 28.10
N VAL A 376 -10.07 6.09 27.15
CA VAL A 376 -10.56 4.71 27.11
C VAL A 376 -9.51 3.89 26.36
N LYS A 377 -8.80 3.00 27.06
CA LYS A 377 -7.72 2.16 26.51
C LYS A 377 -7.91 0.71 26.92
N HIS A 378 -7.32 -0.19 26.13
CA HIS A 378 -7.15 -1.59 26.50
C HIS A 378 -6.46 -1.76 27.87
N ASP A 379 -6.98 -2.69 28.69
CA ASP A 379 -6.38 -3.11 29.96
C ASP A 379 -6.02 -4.61 29.88
N PRO A 380 -4.73 -4.98 30.02
CA PRO A 380 -4.30 -6.38 30.01
C PRO A 380 -4.99 -7.27 31.05
N ASN A 381 -5.49 -6.68 32.15
CA ASN A 381 -6.20 -7.42 33.19
C ASN A 381 -7.57 -7.96 32.74
N TRP A 382 -8.09 -7.54 31.58
CA TRP A 382 -9.37 -8.05 31.06
C TRP A 382 -9.31 -9.53 30.66
N LEU A 383 -8.11 -10.08 30.46
CA LEU A 383 -7.88 -11.49 30.09
C LEU A 383 -7.93 -12.47 31.27
N GLN A 384 -8.27 -12.02 32.49
CA GLN A 384 -8.36 -12.90 33.67
C GLN A 384 -9.14 -14.20 33.35
N GLY A 385 -8.41 -15.33 33.34
CA GLY A 385 -8.93 -16.68 33.09
C GLY A 385 -8.47 -17.35 31.79
N ASP A 386 -8.11 -16.60 30.75
CA ASP A 386 -7.68 -17.14 29.46
C ASP A 386 -6.20 -16.79 29.20
N SER A 387 -5.38 -17.79 28.85
CA SER A 387 -3.95 -17.61 28.65
C SER A 387 -3.57 -16.95 27.31
N THR A 388 -4.53 -16.79 26.38
CA THR A 388 -4.29 -16.25 25.02
C THR A 388 -5.52 -15.51 24.47
N GLY A 389 -5.33 -14.29 23.94
CA GLY A 389 -6.40 -13.53 23.27
C GLY A 389 -6.16 -12.01 23.27
N VAL A 390 -6.81 -11.29 22.34
CA VAL A 390 -6.75 -9.82 22.23
C VAL A 390 -8.17 -9.26 22.12
N PHE A 391 -8.44 -8.15 22.80
CA PHE A 391 -9.67 -7.39 22.61
C PHE A 391 -9.50 -6.37 21.49
N ILE A 392 -10.42 -6.40 20.52
CA ILE A 392 -10.51 -5.41 19.45
C ILE A 392 -11.66 -4.44 19.72
N VAL A 393 -11.52 -3.21 19.23
CA VAL A 393 -12.60 -2.21 19.29
C VAL A 393 -13.63 -2.50 18.20
N THR A 394 -14.87 -2.73 18.60
CA THR A 394 -16.03 -3.03 17.73
C THR A 394 -17.20 -2.07 17.94
N GLY A 395 -17.03 -1.07 18.79
CA GLY A 395 -18.09 -0.12 19.10
C GLY A 395 -17.58 1.07 19.91
N ALA A 396 -18.35 2.15 19.88
CA ALA A 396 -18.09 3.35 20.66
C ALA A 396 -19.38 4.12 20.92
N GLN A 397 -19.38 4.93 21.97
CA GLN A 397 -20.54 5.70 22.38
C GLN A 397 -20.08 7.02 23.00
N LEU A 398 -20.78 8.11 22.70
CA LEU A 398 -20.67 9.35 23.45
C LEU A 398 -21.64 9.33 24.63
N LEU A 399 -21.15 9.69 25.81
CA LEU A 399 -21.93 9.67 27.05
C LEU A 399 -22.05 11.08 27.62
N CYS A 400 -23.24 11.46 28.06
CA CYS A 400 -23.51 12.75 28.68
C CYS A 400 -24.03 12.52 30.10
N LYS A 401 -23.38 13.12 31.10
CA LYS A 401 -23.78 13.05 32.52
C LYS A 401 -24.36 14.38 33.01
N GLY A 402 -25.44 14.29 33.80
CA GLY A 402 -26.11 15.44 34.44
C GLY A 402 -27.60 15.53 34.13
N LYS A 403 -28.32 16.41 34.84
CA LYS A 403 -29.76 16.65 34.65
C LYS A 403 -29.96 17.68 33.54
N TRP A 404 -30.17 17.22 32.31
CA TRP A 404 -30.31 18.08 31.12
C TRP A 404 -31.61 17.77 30.37
N PRO A 405 -32.29 18.78 29.79
CA PRO A 405 -33.51 18.55 29.03
C PRO A 405 -33.17 17.98 27.65
N LYS A 406 -33.56 16.72 27.42
CA LYS A 406 -33.55 15.97 26.15
C LYS A 406 -32.20 15.37 25.69
N THR A 407 -31.76 14.32 26.37
CA THR A 407 -30.94 13.27 25.73
C THR A 407 -31.87 12.39 24.91
N ARG A 408 -31.61 12.22 23.60
CA ARG A 408 -32.48 11.41 22.72
C ARG A 408 -31.86 10.05 22.46
N THR A 409 -32.53 8.99 22.90
CA THR A 409 -32.29 7.60 22.49
C THR A 409 -33.22 7.31 21.32
N ILE A 410 -32.72 7.28 20.08
CA ILE A 410 -33.52 6.93 18.90
C ILE A 410 -33.30 5.45 18.61
N SER A 411 -34.33 4.63 18.71
CA SER A 411 -34.33 3.23 18.29
C SER A 411 -35.06 3.10 16.95
N GLY A 412 -34.32 2.94 15.85
CA GLY A 412 -34.89 2.72 14.51
C GLY A 412 -34.05 1.70 13.73
N PRO A 413 -34.67 0.90 12.84
CA PRO A 413 -33.97 -0.18 12.13
C PRO A 413 -33.02 0.37 11.06
N GLU A 414 -31.77 -0.11 11.07
CA GLU A 414 -30.84 0.06 9.96
C GLU A 414 -31.35 -0.67 8.71
N LYS A 415 -31.43 0.03 7.57
CA LYS A 415 -31.63 -0.62 6.26
C LYS A 415 -30.29 -0.73 5.56
N GLN A 416 -29.89 -1.96 5.26
CA GLN A 416 -28.70 -2.27 4.47
C GLN A 416 -28.99 -2.03 2.97
N PRO A 417 -28.26 -1.13 2.29
CA PRO A 417 -28.22 -1.15 0.84
C PRO A 417 -27.32 -2.30 0.35
N PRO A 418 -27.53 -2.82 -0.87
CA PRO A 418 -26.75 -3.92 -1.42
C PRO A 418 -25.27 -3.53 -1.51
N ALA A 419 -24.39 -4.48 -1.17
CA ALA A 419 -22.95 -4.32 -1.26
C ALA A 419 -22.53 -4.04 -2.71
N ALA A 420 -22.38 -2.75 -3.04
CA ALA A 420 -21.84 -2.32 -4.32
C ALA A 420 -20.33 -2.58 -4.32
N LEU A 421 -19.95 -3.63 -5.04
CA LEU A 421 -18.57 -4.03 -5.26
C LEU A 421 -17.97 -3.14 -6.34
N ASN A 422 -17.71 -1.87 -6.04
CA ASN A 422 -17.11 -0.94 -7.00
C ASN A 422 -16.04 -0.05 -6.36
N SER A 423 -14.80 -0.31 -6.75
CA SER A 423 -13.60 0.54 -6.58
C SER A 423 -13.60 1.77 -7.51
N GLY A 424 -14.78 2.25 -7.90
CA GLY A 424 -14.94 3.38 -8.83
C GLY A 424 -15.32 4.65 -8.08
N VAL A 425 -14.44 5.65 -8.16
CA VAL A 425 -14.72 7.09 -8.22
C VAL A 425 -16.12 7.49 -7.76
N TYR A 426 -16.22 8.14 -6.60
CA TYR A 426 -17.31 9.06 -6.31
C TYR A 426 -17.28 10.16 -7.40
N PRO A 427 -18.22 10.23 -8.35
CA PRO A 427 -18.24 11.34 -9.32
C PRO A 427 -18.59 12.64 -8.59
N ASP A 428 -19.42 12.52 -7.57
CA ASP A 428 -19.68 13.51 -6.55
C ASP A 428 -19.20 12.89 -5.24
N GLY A 429 -18.22 13.51 -4.57
CA GLY A 429 -17.72 13.05 -3.25
C GLY A 429 -18.84 12.73 -2.25
N PRO A 430 -18.51 12.19 -1.04
CA PRO A 430 -19.50 12.02 0.02
C PRO A 430 -20.36 13.28 0.10
N PRO A 431 -21.71 13.15 0.17
CA PRO A 431 -22.63 14.25 -0.10
C PRO A 431 -22.13 15.52 0.59
N VAL A 432 -21.86 16.55 -0.21
CA VAL A 432 -21.29 17.82 0.28
C VAL A 432 -22.10 18.21 1.52
N PRO A 433 -21.48 18.24 2.71
CA PRO A 433 -22.19 18.63 3.91
C PRO A 433 -22.77 20.01 3.63
N ILE A 434 -24.07 20.17 3.79
CA ILE A 434 -24.71 21.49 3.76
C ILE A 434 -24.07 22.27 4.92
N ARG A 435 -23.03 23.05 4.62
CA ARG A 435 -22.18 23.72 5.61
C ARG A 435 -22.97 24.85 6.27
N SER A 436 -23.71 24.54 7.32
CA SER A 436 -24.12 25.56 8.28
C SER A 436 -22.93 25.87 9.20
N GLY A 437 -22.11 26.86 8.80
CA GLY A 437 -20.76 27.13 9.32
C GLY A 437 -20.65 27.69 10.75
N LYS A 438 -21.72 27.74 11.56
CA LYS A 438 -21.65 28.35 12.91
C LYS A 438 -21.11 27.42 13.99
N LEU A 439 -21.24 26.09 13.83
CA LEU A 439 -20.95 25.10 14.89
C LEU A 439 -19.63 24.35 14.69
N LEU A 440 -19.08 24.33 13.48
CA LEU A 440 -17.72 23.82 13.17
C LEU A 440 -16.60 24.57 13.92
N LYS A 441 -16.88 25.78 14.42
CA LYS A 441 -15.92 26.52 15.27
C LYS A 441 -15.73 25.90 16.66
N TYR A 442 -16.55 24.91 17.03
CA TYR A 442 -16.51 24.25 18.33
C TYR A 442 -16.12 22.77 18.28
N VAL A 443 -16.11 22.15 17.10
CA VAL A 443 -15.86 20.71 16.94
C VAL A 443 -14.86 20.50 15.82
N GLU A 444 -13.82 19.72 16.09
CA GLU A 444 -12.90 19.20 15.07
C GLU A 444 -13.50 17.94 14.47
N THR A 445 -13.80 17.99 13.17
CA THR A 445 -14.46 16.89 12.44
C THR A 445 -13.49 16.15 11.52
N ALA A 446 -12.18 16.42 11.65
CA ALA A 446 -11.15 15.66 10.96
C ALA A 446 -11.29 14.16 11.24
N GLU A 447 -11.15 13.36 10.19
CA GLU A 447 -11.16 11.90 10.29
C GLU A 447 -9.84 11.43 10.89
N VAL A 448 -9.92 10.62 11.93
CA VAL A 448 -8.74 10.01 12.54
C VAL A 448 -8.74 8.55 12.13
N VAL A 449 -8.06 8.27 11.03
CA VAL A 449 -7.98 6.96 10.37
C VAL A 449 -6.51 6.59 10.17
N ARG A 450 -6.23 5.30 10.15
CA ARG A 450 -5.01 4.76 9.55
C ARG A 450 -5.38 3.71 8.51
N GLY A 451 -4.59 3.61 7.46
CA GLY A 451 -4.93 2.74 6.34
C GLY A 451 -3.71 2.35 5.50
N PRO A 452 -3.90 1.97 4.23
CA PRO A 452 -2.83 1.41 3.41
C PRO A 452 -1.70 2.40 3.11
N HIS A 453 -1.92 3.70 3.27
CA HIS A 453 -0.89 4.73 3.17
C HIS A 453 0.05 4.77 4.38
N ASP A 454 -0.39 4.20 5.52
CA ASP A 454 0.40 4.13 6.75
C ASP A 454 0.98 2.72 6.85
N ALA A 455 2.24 2.53 6.46
CA ALA A 455 2.90 1.22 6.59
C ALA A 455 2.78 0.70 8.05
N PRO A 456 2.38 -0.57 8.29
CA PRO A 456 2.22 -1.66 7.32
C PRO A 456 0.80 -1.83 6.71
N GLY A 457 -0.12 -0.91 6.99
CA GLY A 457 -1.41 -0.79 6.30
C GLY A 457 -2.59 -1.54 6.92
N HIS A 458 -2.38 -2.27 8.03
CA HIS A 458 -3.39 -3.06 8.75
C HIS A 458 -3.58 -2.56 10.19
N TRP A 459 -4.02 -1.31 10.35
CA TRP A 459 -4.13 -0.66 11.66
C TRP A 459 -5.49 -0.83 12.31
N LEU A 460 -5.49 -1.06 13.62
CA LEU A 460 -6.70 -1.14 14.45
C LEU A 460 -6.73 -0.06 15.51
N VAL A 461 -7.93 0.43 15.81
CA VAL A 461 -8.13 1.33 16.94
C VAL A 461 -8.05 0.55 18.24
N THR A 462 -7.28 1.06 19.20
CA THR A 462 -7.12 0.45 20.55
C THR A 462 -7.44 1.39 21.70
N ALA A 463 -7.47 2.69 21.45
CA ALA A 463 -7.88 3.67 22.43
C ALA A 463 -8.41 4.94 21.77
N ALA A 464 -9.28 5.65 22.47
CA ALA A 464 -9.72 6.97 22.08
C ALA A 464 -9.91 7.87 23.31
N LYS A 465 -9.73 9.18 23.11
CA LYS A 465 -10.16 10.20 24.08
C LYS A 465 -10.69 11.44 23.36
N LEU A 466 -11.59 12.14 24.03
CA LEU A 466 -11.91 13.51 23.66
C LEU A 466 -10.79 14.44 24.13
N VAL A 467 -10.58 15.52 23.39
CA VAL A 467 -9.60 16.55 23.72
C VAL A 467 -10.22 17.93 23.54
N THR A 468 -9.74 18.93 24.28
CA THR A 468 -10.07 20.33 24.03
C THR A 468 -8.82 21.08 23.55
N GLU A 469 -8.81 21.49 22.27
CA GLU A 469 -7.69 22.22 21.68
C GLU A 469 -8.23 23.51 21.02
N GLY A 470 -7.68 24.67 21.39
CA GLY A 470 -8.12 25.95 20.86
C GLY A 470 -9.60 26.28 21.12
N GLY A 471 -10.23 25.68 22.15
CA GLY A 471 -11.65 25.85 22.46
C GLY A 471 -12.60 24.98 21.62
N LYS A 472 -12.06 24.08 20.79
CA LYS A 472 -12.81 23.04 20.08
C LYS A 472 -12.71 21.69 20.79
N ILE A 473 -13.76 20.89 20.69
CA ILE A 473 -13.72 19.47 21.05
C ILE A 473 -13.19 18.69 19.84
N GLY A 474 -12.15 17.89 20.06
CA GLY A 474 -11.61 16.96 19.07
C GLY A 474 -11.55 15.53 19.58
N LEU A 475 -11.03 14.65 18.75
CA LEU A 475 -10.85 13.24 19.04
C LEU A 475 -9.40 12.85 18.81
N HIS A 476 -8.74 12.27 19.81
CA HIS A 476 -7.45 11.59 19.63
C HIS A 476 -7.67 10.08 19.70
N VAL A 477 -7.15 9.38 18.69
CA VAL A 477 -7.27 7.93 18.56
C VAL A 477 -5.88 7.32 18.55
N LYS A 478 -5.70 6.22 19.29
CA LYS A 478 -4.50 5.39 19.20
C LYS A 478 -4.78 4.18 18.33
N PHE A 479 -3.78 3.86 17.52
CA PHE A 479 -3.77 2.71 16.65
C PHE A 479 -2.69 1.72 17.12
N ALA A 480 -2.95 0.44 16.94
CA ALA A 480 -1.98 -0.62 17.10
C ALA A 480 -2.12 -1.65 15.97
N LEU A 481 -1.09 -2.47 15.82
CA LEU A 481 -1.09 -3.64 14.98
C LEU A 481 -1.47 -4.86 15.84
N LEU A 482 -2.00 -5.89 15.21
CA LEU A 482 -2.10 -7.18 15.85
C LEU A 482 -0.72 -7.82 15.90
N ASP A 483 -0.39 -8.44 17.03
CA ASP A 483 0.73 -9.37 17.08
C ASP A 483 0.22 -10.71 16.53
N TYR A 484 0.91 -11.22 15.52
CA TYR A 484 0.48 -12.40 14.75
C TYR A 484 1.14 -13.71 15.22
N GLN A 485 1.85 -13.67 16.36
CA GLN A 485 2.58 -14.82 16.94
C GLN A 485 1.69 -15.89 17.56
#